data_AF-A0A9P3JJY9-F1
#
_entry.id   AF-A0A9P3JJY9-F1
#
_cell.length_a   1.000
_cell.length_b   1.000
_cell.length_c   1.000
_cell.angle_alpha   90.00
_cell.angle_beta   90.00
_cell.angle_gamma   90.00
#
_symmetry.space_group_name_H-M   'P 1'
#
loop_
_entity.id
_entity.type
_entity.pdbx_description
1 polymer ?
#
loop_
_entity_poly.entity_id
_entity_poly.type
_entity_poly.pdbx_seq_one_letter_code
_entity_poly.pdbx_strand_id
1 'polypeptide(L)'
;MYGSQGKQMLPSQQGYRTRDILFLLGTLGVAGTIATVVTATTVIGGGGFLLLISPLLLLFSPILVPLAIFGTVVGGGALFMATMTAMGVGSLVWLINYMRGKKPIGAESLDYVAGGVKGATEYVGDKVSHVTHSAYEGTARVLGTGGGPTWQEQQQYKTSSAAA
;
A
#
# COMPACT_ATOMS: atom_id res chain seq x y z
N MET A 1 -0.24 -6.33 -62.51
CA MET A 1 1.04 -6.85 -62.00
C MET A 1 1.10 -6.55 -60.51
N TYR A 2 1.35 -7.56 -59.67
CA TYR A 2 1.69 -7.54 -58.23
C TYR A 2 0.84 -6.63 -57.30
N GLY A 3 0.04 -7.11 -56.36
CA GLY A 3 0.34 -8.20 -55.42
C GLY A 3 1.12 -7.66 -54.22
N SER A 4 0.45 -6.93 -53.31
CA SER A 4 0.96 -6.65 -51.96
C SER A 4 -0.15 -6.81 -50.93
N GLN A 5 -0.64 -8.05 -50.85
CA GLN A 5 -1.23 -8.59 -49.62
C GLN A 5 -0.14 -8.50 -48.55
N GLY A 6 -0.04 -7.35 -47.88
CA GLY A 6 0.65 -7.20 -46.63
C GLY A 6 -0.08 -8.10 -45.64
N LYS A 7 0.42 -9.33 -45.52
CA LYS A 7 0.01 -10.30 -44.52
C LYS A 7 0.04 -9.58 -43.18
N GLN A 8 -1.15 -9.26 -42.68
CA GLN A 8 -1.35 -8.84 -41.31
C GLN A 8 -0.84 -10.01 -40.47
N MET A 9 0.36 -9.85 -39.94
CA MET A 9 0.94 -10.76 -38.98
C MET A 9 0.05 -10.67 -37.74
N LEU A 10 -0.87 -11.62 -37.61
CA LEU A 10 -1.61 -11.84 -36.38
C LEU A 10 -0.59 -12.05 -35.25
N PRO A 11 -0.61 -11.24 -34.19
CA PRO A 11 0.19 -11.54 -33.01
C PRO A 11 -0.30 -12.86 -32.41
N SER A 12 0.66 -13.73 -32.12
CA SER A 12 0.49 -15.07 -31.58
C SER A 12 -0.16 -15.05 -30.18
N GLN A 13 -1.48 -15.00 -30.15
CA GLN A 13 -2.37 -15.16 -28.98
C GLN A 13 -2.21 -16.51 -28.23
N GLN A 14 -1.45 -17.47 -28.79
CA GLN A 14 -1.31 -18.82 -28.24
C GLN A 14 -0.29 -18.91 -27.09
N GLY A 15 0.59 -17.91 -26.93
CA GLY A 15 1.61 -17.89 -25.88
C GLY A 15 1.12 -17.46 -24.49
N TYR A 16 -0.03 -16.78 -24.41
CA TYR A 16 -0.61 -16.32 -23.13
C TYR A 16 -1.43 -17.43 -22.46
N ARG A 17 -2.33 -18.09 -23.18
CA ARG A 17 -3.22 -19.12 -22.64
C ARG A 17 -2.50 -20.27 -21.93
N THR A 18 -1.38 -20.74 -22.47
CA THR A 18 -0.61 -21.82 -21.85
C THR A 18 0.08 -21.35 -20.57
N ARG A 19 0.64 -20.13 -20.57
CA ARG A 19 1.25 -19.54 -19.37
C ARG A 19 0.21 -19.23 -18.30
N ASP A 20 -0.97 -18.78 -18.70
CA ASP A 20 -2.10 -18.52 -17.80
C ASP A 20 -2.57 -19.81 -17.12
N ILE A 21 -2.69 -20.90 -17.88
CA ILE A 21 -3.05 -22.21 -17.33
C ILE A 21 -1.95 -22.75 -16.40
N LEU A 22 -0.67 -22.63 -16.78
CA LEU A 22 0.44 -23.05 -15.90
C LEU A 22 0.50 -22.21 -14.62
N PHE A 23 0.24 -20.91 -14.71
CA PHE A 23 0.21 -20.02 -13.54
C PHE A 23 -0.98 -20.33 -12.63
N LEU A 24 -2.17 -20.55 -13.20
CA LEU A 24 -3.36 -20.95 -12.46
C LEU A 24 -3.16 -22.31 -11.77
N LEU A 25 -2.60 -23.29 -12.48
CA LEU A 25 -2.36 -24.61 -11.94
C LEU A 25 -1.26 -24.61 -10.86
N GLY A 26 -0.21 -23.82 -11.06
CA GLY A 26 0.85 -23.62 -10.07
C GLY A 26 0.34 -22.93 -8.80
N THR A 27 -0.45 -21.86 -8.95
CA THR A 27 -1.04 -21.15 -7.81
C THR A 27 -2.07 -21.98 -7.05
N LEU A 28 -2.95 -22.73 -7.76
CA LEU A 28 -3.84 -23.69 -7.10
C LEU A 28 -3.08 -24.82 -6.40
N GLY A 29 -1.96 -25.30 -6.97
CA GLY A 29 -1.13 -26.32 -6.35
C GLY A 29 -0.48 -25.82 -5.05
N VAL A 30 0.07 -24.60 -5.06
CA VAL A 30 0.63 -23.97 -3.85
C VAL A 30 -0.47 -23.68 -2.82
N ALA A 31 -1.61 -23.14 -3.23
CA ALA A 31 -2.73 -22.90 -2.33
C ALA A 31 -3.28 -24.21 -1.75
N GLY A 32 -3.42 -25.24 -2.58
CA GLY A 32 -3.88 -26.56 -2.17
C GLY A 32 -2.93 -27.24 -1.19
N THR A 33 -1.62 -27.19 -1.42
CA THR A 33 -0.63 -27.74 -0.49
C THR A 33 -0.64 -27.01 0.85
N ILE A 34 -0.67 -25.67 0.85
CA ILE A 34 -0.80 -24.89 2.09
C ILE A 34 -2.09 -25.24 2.82
N ALA A 35 -3.23 -25.26 2.11
CA ALA A 35 -4.52 -25.63 2.71
C ALA A 35 -4.48 -27.04 3.29
N THR A 36 -3.90 -28.01 2.59
CA THR A 36 -3.81 -29.39 3.07
C THR A 36 -2.92 -29.50 4.31
N VAL A 37 -1.77 -28.81 4.32
CA VAL A 37 -0.88 -28.79 5.49
C VAL A 37 -1.55 -28.13 6.69
N VAL A 38 -2.24 -27.00 6.48
CA VAL A 38 -2.96 -26.28 7.54
C VAL A 38 -4.12 -27.12 8.07
N THR A 39 -4.93 -27.72 7.20
CA THR A 39 -6.08 -28.54 7.60
C THR A 39 -5.62 -29.84 8.26
N ALA A 40 -4.61 -30.54 7.72
CA ALA A 40 -4.09 -31.76 8.32
C ALA A 40 -3.49 -31.48 9.70
N THR A 41 -2.71 -30.41 9.84
CA THR A 41 -2.15 -29.99 11.14
C THR A 41 -3.26 -29.60 12.13
N THR A 42 -4.30 -28.91 11.68
CA THR A 42 -5.44 -28.52 12.53
C THR A 42 -6.28 -29.73 12.96
N VAL A 43 -6.54 -30.68 12.06
CA VAL A 43 -7.37 -31.86 12.36
C VAL A 43 -6.61 -32.87 13.22
N ILE A 44 -5.36 -33.18 12.89
CA ILE A 44 -4.55 -34.15 13.64
C ILE A 44 -4.05 -33.51 14.93
N GLY A 45 -3.47 -32.31 14.83
CA GLY A 45 -2.94 -31.57 15.97
C GLY A 45 -4.05 -31.11 16.90
N GLY A 46 -5.09 -30.45 16.39
CA GLY A 46 -6.22 -30.01 17.20
C GLY A 46 -7.09 -31.17 17.69
N GLY A 47 -7.53 -32.07 16.80
CA GLY A 47 -8.40 -33.19 17.15
C GLY A 47 -7.75 -34.21 18.08
N GLY A 48 -6.50 -34.60 17.82
CA GLY A 48 -5.75 -35.51 18.68
C GLY A 48 -5.45 -34.90 20.06
N PHE A 49 -5.11 -33.61 20.09
CA PHE A 49 -4.91 -32.86 21.33
C PHE A 49 -6.20 -32.78 22.15
N LEU A 50 -7.35 -32.47 21.54
CA LEU A 50 -8.65 -32.40 22.23
C LEU A 50 -9.08 -33.73 22.87
N LEU A 51 -8.82 -34.86 22.22
CA LEU A 51 -9.15 -36.18 22.76
C LEU A 51 -8.32 -36.51 24.02
N LEU A 52 -7.05 -36.11 24.04
CA LEU A 52 -6.19 -36.23 25.22
C LEU A 52 -6.54 -35.20 26.31
N ILE A 53 -7.01 -34.03 25.89
CA ILE A 53 -7.31 -32.89 26.75
C ILE A 53 -8.66 -33.00 27.45
N SER A 54 -9.68 -33.60 26.85
CA SER A 54 -11.00 -33.76 27.49
C SER A 54 -10.95 -34.38 28.90
N PRO A 55 -10.23 -35.50 29.13
CA PRO A 55 -10.07 -36.02 30.49
C PRO A 55 -9.06 -35.21 31.34
N LEU A 56 -8.06 -34.57 30.73
CA LEU A 56 -7.00 -33.82 31.43
C LEU A 56 -7.44 -32.42 31.90
N LEU A 57 -8.32 -31.73 31.15
CA LEU A 57 -8.90 -30.44 31.52
C LEU A 57 -9.84 -30.55 32.72
N LEU A 58 -10.52 -31.68 32.85
CA LEU A 58 -11.38 -31.96 34.01
C LEU A 58 -10.55 -32.25 35.28
N LEU A 59 -9.34 -32.81 35.15
CA LEU A 59 -8.46 -33.15 36.28
C LEU A 59 -7.44 -32.05 36.65
N PHE A 60 -6.94 -31.29 35.69
CA PHE A 60 -5.88 -30.28 35.86
C PHE A 60 -6.35 -28.86 35.47
N SER A 61 -7.67 -28.61 35.51
CA SER A 61 -8.31 -27.32 35.20
C SER A 61 -7.52 -26.07 35.63
N PRO A 62 -6.85 -26.03 36.82
CA PRO A 62 -6.10 -24.84 37.25
C PRO A 62 -4.77 -24.59 36.50
N ILE A 63 -4.14 -25.61 35.90
CA ILE A 63 -2.76 -25.53 35.35
C ILE A 63 -2.69 -25.61 33.82
N LEU A 64 -3.63 -26.31 33.17
CA LEU A 64 -3.57 -26.49 31.71
C LEU A 64 -4.00 -25.24 30.93
N VAL A 65 -4.96 -24.46 31.48
CA VAL A 65 -5.44 -23.21 30.85
C VAL A 65 -4.30 -22.18 30.74
N PRO A 66 -3.49 -21.91 31.80
CA PRO A 66 -2.32 -21.06 31.68
C PRO A 66 -1.29 -21.54 30.65
N LEU A 67 -1.02 -22.85 30.58
CA LEU A 67 -0.02 -23.43 29.67
C LEU A 67 -0.44 -23.33 28.21
N ALA A 68 -1.73 -23.54 27.91
CA ALA A 68 -2.27 -23.43 26.56
C ALA A 68 -2.17 -21.99 26.03
N ILE A 69 -2.46 -20.98 26.86
CA ILE A 69 -2.29 -19.57 26.50
C ILE A 69 -0.82 -19.28 26.20
N PHE A 70 0.10 -19.78 27.04
CA PHE A 70 1.52 -19.57 26.82
C PHE A 70 2.00 -20.21 25.50
N GLY A 71 1.54 -21.44 25.22
CA GLY A 71 1.85 -22.15 23.98
C GLY A 71 1.33 -21.43 22.73
N THR A 72 0.10 -20.91 22.75
CA THR A 72 -0.46 -20.17 21.61
C THR A 72 0.18 -18.80 21.42
N VAL A 73 0.55 -18.11 22.49
CA VAL A 73 1.27 -16.83 22.41
C VAL A 73 2.68 -17.02 21.86
N VAL A 74 3.42 -18.02 22.35
CA VAL A 74 4.78 -18.31 21.86
C VAL A 74 4.74 -18.84 20.43
N GLY A 75 3.88 -19.82 20.14
CA GLY A 75 3.76 -20.40 18.81
C GLY A 75 3.20 -19.41 17.79
N GLY A 76 2.11 -18.72 18.14
CA GLY A 76 1.49 -17.69 17.30
C GLY A 76 2.39 -16.47 17.11
N GLY A 77 3.08 -16.04 18.16
CA GLY A 77 4.07 -14.96 18.09
C GLY A 77 5.25 -15.31 17.20
N ALA A 78 5.78 -16.54 17.31
CA ALA A 78 6.86 -17.01 16.44
C ALA A 78 6.42 -17.11 14.97
N LEU A 79 5.21 -17.62 14.71
CA LEU A 79 4.64 -17.67 13.36
C LEU A 79 4.42 -16.26 12.78
N PHE A 80 3.91 -15.33 13.59
CA PHE A 80 3.73 -13.94 13.19
C PHE A 80 5.08 -13.28 12.84
N MET A 81 6.10 -13.50 13.66
CA MET A 81 7.44 -12.98 13.37
C MET A 81 8.05 -13.63 12.12
N ALA A 82 7.82 -14.92 11.90
CA ALA A 82 8.30 -15.62 10.71
C ALA A 82 7.63 -15.10 9.44
N THR A 83 6.30 -14.91 9.44
CA THR A 83 5.58 -14.37 8.27
C THR A 83 5.94 -12.91 8.03
N MET A 84 6.04 -12.10 9.08
CA MET A 84 6.41 -10.69 8.98
C MET A 84 7.84 -10.51 8.47
N THR A 85 8.77 -11.38 8.89
CA THR A 85 10.13 -11.42 8.37
C THR A 85 10.16 -11.80 6.88
N ALA A 86 9.41 -12.84 6.49
CA ALA A 86 9.32 -13.26 5.10
C ALA A 86 8.74 -12.16 4.19
N MET A 87 7.71 -11.46 4.66
CA MET A 87 7.12 -10.32 3.95
C MET A 87 8.08 -9.13 3.87
N GLY A 88 8.78 -8.80 4.96
CA GLY A 88 9.75 -7.71 4.99
C GLY A 88 10.94 -7.94 4.06
N VAL A 89 11.55 -9.13 4.14
CA VAL A 89 12.65 -9.52 3.25
C VAL A 89 12.16 -9.62 1.80
N GLY A 90 10.95 -10.16 1.57
CA GLY A 90 10.35 -10.22 0.26
C GLY A 90 10.18 -8.84 -0.38
N SER A 91 9.73 -7.83 0.39
CA SER A 91 9.59 -6.46 -0.07
C SER A 91 10.95 -5.81 -0.40
N LEU A 92 11.97 -6.02 0.44
CA LEU A 92 13.33 -5.55 0.18
C LEU A 92 13.92 -6.17 -1.09
N VAL A 93 13.77 -7.48 -1.27
CA VAL A 93 14.25 -8.20 -2.46
C VAL A 93 13.49 -7.74 -3.72
N TRP A 94 12.18 -7.52 -3.60
CA TRP A 94 11.35 -6.96 -4.67
C TRP A 94 11.84 -5.56 -5.09
N LEU A 95 12.11 -4.68 -4.13
CA LEU A 95 12.59 -3.32 -4.36
C LEU A 95 13.99 -3.30 -5.00
N ILE A 96 14.90 -4.15 -4.52
CA ILE A 96 16.25 -4.28 -5.12
C ILE A 96 16.16 -4.78 -6.57
N ASN A 97 15.24 -5.71 -6.86
CA ASN A 97 15.02 -6.15 -8.24
C ASN A 97 14.39 -5.07 -9.12
N TYR A 98 13.45 -4.28 -8.58
CA TYR A 98 12.85 -3.14 -9.29
C TYR A 98 13.91 -2.10 -9.67
N MET A 99 14.79 -1.70 -8.73
CA MET A 99 15.90 -0.77 -9.00
C MET A 99 16.90 -1.31 -10.03
N ARG A 100 17.09 -2.63 -10.08
CA ARG A 100 17.93 -3.30 -11.08
C ARG A 100 17.28 -3.41 -12.47
N GLY A 101 16.13 -2.77 -12.69
CA GLY A 101 15.43 -2.73 -13.97
C GLY A 101 14.72 -4.03 -14.34
N LYS A 102 14.71 -5.03 -13.46
CA LYS A 102 13.83 -6.18 -13.60
C LYS A 102 12.45 -5.66 -13.24
N LYS A 103 11.44 -5.81 -14.10
CA LYS A 103 10.05 -5.50 -13.76
C LYS A 103 9.50 -6.65 -12.92
N PRO A 104 9.53 -6.62 -11.58
CA PRO A 104 8.94 -7.69 -10.79
C PRO A 104 7.43 -7.73 -11.00
N ILE A 105 6.83 -8.90 -10.77
CA ILE A 105 5.36 -9.06 -10.75
C ILE A 105 4.76 -7.99 -9.83
N GLY A 106 3.78 -7.23 -10.35
CA GLY A 106 3.10 -6.15 -9.64
C GLY A 106 3.74 -4.76 -9.73
N ALA A 107 4.88 -4.60 -10.42
CA ALA A 107 5.44 -3.27 -10.72
C ALA A 107 4.46 -2.39 -11.52
N GLU A 108 3.75 -2.99 -12.46
CA GLU A 108 2.75 -2.31 -13.31
C GLU A 108 1.55 -1.78 -12.49
N SER A 109 1.12 -2.53 -11.48
CA SER A 109 0.08 -2.06 -10.55
C SER A 109 0.56 -0.93 -9.65
N LEU A 110 1.85 -0.91 -9.27
CA LEU A 110 2.42 0.19 -8.50
C LEU A 110 2.46 1.48 -9.35
N ASP A 111 2.90 1.38 -10.61
CA ASP A 111 2.93 2.52 -11.53
C ASP A 111 1.51 3.05 -11.82
N TYR A 112 0.51 2.16 -11.95
CA TYR A 112 -0.90 2.55 -12.12
C TYR A 112 -1.45 3.32 -10.91
N VAL A 113 -1.18 2.83 -9.69
CA VAL A 113 -1.59 3.49 -8.45
C VAL A 113 -0.86 4.81 -8.27
N ALA A 114 0.46 4.84 -8.54
CA ALA A 114 1.26 6.06 -8.46
C ALA A 114 0.78 7.12 -9.45
N GLY A 115 0.40 6.72 -10.68
CA GLY A 115 -0.22 7.59 -11.66
C GLY A 115 -1.55 8.18 -11.18
N GLY A 116 -2.40 7.36 -10.55
CA GLY A 116 -3.66 7.80 -9.96
C GLY A 116 -3.48 8.82 -8.83
N VAL A 117 -2.51 8.60 -7.94
CA VAL A 117 -2.18 9.54 -6.85
C VAL A 117 -1.62 10.85 -7.39
N LYS A 118 -0.75 10.79 -8.41
CA LYS A 118 -0.21 11.98 -9.05
C LYS A 118 -1.31 12.81 -9.73
N GLY A 119 -2.20 12.16 -10.49
CA GLY A 119 -3.34 12.84 -11.12
C GLY A 119 -4.31 13.45 -10.11
N ALA A 120 -4.56 12.78 -8.98
CA ALA A 120 -5.39 13.33 -7.91
C ALA A 120 -4.75 14.58 -7.26
N THR A 121 -3.43 14.57 -7.07
CA THR A 121 -2.69 15.70 -6.50
C THR A 121 -2.71 16.90 -7.44
N GLU A 122 -2.49 16.68 -8.74
CA GLU A 122 -2.58 17.73 -9.77
C GLU A 122 -3.99 18.31 -9.85
N TYR A 123 -5.04 17.47 -9.80
CA TYR A 123 -6.43 17.92 -9.80
C TYR A 123 -6.80 18.78 -8.58
N VAL A 124 -6.34 18.39 -7.39
CA VAL A 124 -6.58 19.16 -6.16
C VAL A 124 -5.78 20.47 -6.19
N GLY A 125 -4.54 20.46 -6.68
CA GLY A 125 -3.72 21.65 -6.82
C GLY A 125 -4.35 22.70 -7.75
N ASP A 126 -4.88 22.26 -8.89
CA ASP A 126 -5.57 23.14 -9.86
C ASP A 126 -6.87 23.72 -9.28
N LYS A 127 -7.61 22.93 -8.49
CA LYS A 127 -8.77 23.47 -7.76
C LYS A 127 -8.38 24.44 -6.65
N VAL A 128 -7.32 24.19 -5.90
CA VAL A 128 -6.92 25.12 -4.83
C VAL A 128 -6.42 26.43 -5.44
N SER A 129 -5.63 26.37 -6.52
CA SER A 129 -5.11 27.56 -7.19
C SER A 129 -6.23 28.46 -7.73
N HIS A 130 -7.31 27.90 -8.31
CA HIS A 130 -8.42 28.73 -8.83
C HIS A 130 -9.21 29.44 -7.71
N VAL A 131 -9.40 28.79 -6.55
CA VAL A 131 -10.09 29.39 -5.40
C VAL A 131 -9.21 30.46 -4.74
N THR A 132 -7.92 30.17 -4.57
CA THR A 132 -6.96 31.17 -4.10
C THR A 132 -6.93 32.36 -5.05
N HIS A 133 -7.07 32.11 -6.36
CA HIS A 133 -7.05 33.16 -7.36
C HIS A 133 -8.21 34.15 -7.23
N SER A 134 -9.40 33.62 -7.01
CA SER A 134 -10.61 34.43 -6.80
C SER A 134 -10.66 35.08 -5.41
N ALA A 135 -10.04 34.46 -4.40
CA ALA A 135 -9.94 35.02 -3.05
C ALA A 135 -9.02 36.26 -2.98
N TYR A 136 -7.90 36.28 -3.72
CA TYR A 136 -7.03 37.45 -3.74
C TYR A 136 -7.67 38.63 -4.49
N GLU A 137 -8.47 38.36 -5.53
CA GLU A 137 -9.18 39.43 -6.25
C GLU A 137 -10.30 40.03 -5.40
N GLY A 138 -11.02 39.21 -4.64
CA GLY A 138 -12.05 39.67 -3.71
C GLY A 138 -11.46 40.47 -2.55
N THR A 139 -10.36 39.99 -1.97
CA THR A 139 -9.69 40.70 -0.87
C THR A 139 -9.01 41.98 -1.33
N ALA A 140 -8.42 42.05 -2.53
CA ALA A 140 -7.89 43.29 -3.09
C ALA A 140 -9.00 44.34 -3.35
N ARG A 141 -10.22 43.90 -3.74
CA ARG A 141 -11.37 44.80 -3.91
C ARG A 141 -11.92 45.34 -2.58
N VAL A 142 -11.87 44.56 -1.50
CA VAL A 142 -12.37 44.97 -0.17
C VAL A 142 -11.30 45.77 0.61
N LEU A 143 -10.03 45.37 0.49
CA LEU A 143 -8.88 46.05 1.12
C LEU A 143 -8.46 47.32 0.35
N GLY A 144 -8.93 47.51 -0.89
CA GLY A 144 -8.75 48.73 -1.67
C GLY A 144 -9.46 49.97 -1.10
N THR A 145 -10.25 49.83 -0.02
CA THR A 145 -10.93 50.95 0.67
C THR A 145 -10.21 51.37 1.96
N GLY A 146 -9.06 50.77 2.29
CA GLY A 146 -8.25 51.12 3.46
C GLY A 146 -6.77 51.11 3.12
N GLY A 147 -6.29 52.19 2.51
CA GLY A 147 -4.87 52.38 2.24
C GLY A 147 -4.05 52.30 3.53
N GLY A 148 -3.06 51.40 3.56
CA GLY A 148 -2.00 51.43 4.57
C GLY A 148 -1.27 52.78 4.57
N PRO A 149 -0.53 53.13 5.64
CA PRO A 149 0.09 54.44 5.79
C PRO A 149 0.92 54.75 4.55
N THR A 150 0.49 55.77 3.83
CA THR A 150 1.16 56.20 2.60
C THR A 150 2.58 56.63 2.96
N TRP A 151 3.52 56.43 2.06
CA TRP A 151 4.95 56.71 2.29
C TRP A 151 5.26 58.15 2.74
N GLN A 152 4.28 59.06 2.66
CA GLN A 152 4.35 60.42 3.19
C GLN A 152 4.18 60.50 4.71
N GLU A 153 3.40 59.60 5.32
CA GLU A 153 3.11 59.60 6.76
C GLU A 153 4.33 59.18 7.60
N GLN A 154 5.20 58.33 7.04
CA GLN A 154 6.45 57.93 7.71
C GLN A 154 7.51 59.04 7.75
N GLN A 155 7.45 60.01 6.82
CA GLN A 155 8.41 61.12 6.78
C GLN A 155 8.16 62.12 7.93
N GLN A 156 6.88 62.37 8.23
CA GLN A 156 6.47 63.34 9.25
C GLN A 156 6.83 62.89 10.68
N TYR A 157 6.80 61.57 10.92
CA TYR A 157 7.20 61.02 12.22
C TYR A 157 8.71 61.21 12.50
N LYS A 158 9.55 61.10 11.46
CA LYS A 158 11.00 61.31 11.59
C LYS A 158 11.37 62.77 11.85
N THR A 159 10.64 63.74 11.31
CA THR A 159 10.94 65.16 11.51
C THR A 159 10.51 65.65 12.90
N SER A 160 9.39 65.14 13.42
CA SER A 160 8.91 65.51 14.77
C SER A 160 9.84 65.00 15.88
N SER A 161 10.40 63.79 15.70
CA SER A 161 11.38 63.18 16.61
C SER A 161 12.74 63.91 16.67
N ALA A 162 13.05 64.79 15.72
CA ALA A 162 14.34 65.50 15.66
C ALA A 162 14.27 66.94 16.20
N ALA A 163 13.08 67.43 16.58
CA ALA A 163 12.84 68.79 17.05
C ALA A 163 12.46 68.90 18.54
N ALA A 164 12.54 67.79 19.29
CA ALA A 164 12.39 67.74 20.75
C ALA A 164 13.74 67.39 21.40
#